data_AF-A0A5C7PJT3-F1
#
_entry.id   AF-A0A5C7PJT3-F1
#
_cell.length_a   1.000
_cell.length_b   1.000
_cell.length_c   1.000
_cell.angle_alpha   90.00
_cell.angle_beta   90.00
_cell.angle_gamma   90.00
#
_symmetry.space_group_name_H-M   'P 1'
#
loop_
_entity.id
_entity.type
_entity.pdbx_description
1 polymer ?
#
loop_
_entity_poly.entity_id
_entity_poly.type
_entity_poly.pdbx_seq_one_letter_code
_entity_poly.pdbx_strand_id
1 'polypeptide(L)'
;MKLYLAGPMRGYPEFNFPAFHVAAAKLRAVGHEVFNPAERDIERHGTDISKGNVNGDVQVAASNHGFSLREALGDDLAWICKHAEGIALMPGWEHSKGALAEHATAYALGLKVVLLPKSDIEEGRNA
;
A
#
# COMPACT_ATOMS: atom_id res chain seq x y z
N MET A 1 -13.09 -9.10 6.60
CA MET A 1 -11.74 -9.69 6.75
C MET A 1 -10.72 -8.57 6.91
N LYS A 2 -9.64 -8.80 7.66
CA LYS A 2 -8.45 -7.94 7.76
C LYS A 2 -7.56 -8.15 6.53
N LEU A 3 -7.47 -7.16 5.66
CA LEU A 3 -6.67 -7.17 4.44
C LEU A 3 -5.50 -6.21 4.54
N TYR A 4 -4.31 -6.65 4.15
CA TYR A 4 -3.20 -5.76 3.82
C TYR A 4 -3.31 -5.32 2.36
N LEU A 5 -3.26 -4.03 2.07
CA LEU A 5 -3.29 -3.49 0.71
C LEU A 5 -1.86 -3.33 0.16
N ALA A 6 -1.54 -4.01 -0.94
CA ALA A 6 -0.22 -4.09 -1.54
C ALA A 6 -0.23 -3.63 -3.01
N GLY A 7 0.83 -2.93 -3.44
CA GLY A 7 0.88 -2.37 -4.79
C GLY A 7 2.20 -1.69 -5.17
N PRO A 8 2.27 -1.07 -6.36
CA PRO A 8 3.38 -0.23 -6.77
C PRO A 8 3.28 1.17 -6.12
N MET A 9 4.40 1.66 -5.59
CA MET A 9 4.53 2.98 -4.93
C MET A 9 5.70 3.81 -5.47
N ARG A 10 6.93 3.32 -5.30
CA ARG A 10 8.15 4.03 -5.69
C ARG A 10 8.22 4.23 -7.21
N GLY A 11 8.60 5.43 -7.65
CA GLY A 11 8.60 5.79 -9.07
C GLY A 11 7.25 6.28 -9.61
N TYR A 12 6.22 6.38 -8.76
CA TYR A 12 4.91 6.94 -9.10
C TYR A 12 4.75 8.29 -8.40
N PRO A 13 4.08 9.28 -9.03
CA PRO A 13 3.75 10.55 -8.37
C PRO A 13 3.07 10.31 -7.02
N GLU A 14 3.53 11.03 -6.00
CA GLU A 14 3.03 10.94 -4.63
C GLU A 14 2.99 9.49 -4.11
N PHE A 15 4.01 8.69 -4.45
CA PHE A 15 4.12 7.26 -4.11
C PHE A 15 2.86 6.43 -4.42
N ASN A 16 2.02 6.87 -5.37
CA ASN A 16 0.72 6.28 -5.67
C ASN A 16 -0.31 6.34 -4.52
N PHE A 17 -0.08 7.15 -3.47
CA PHE A 17 -0.95 7.25 -2.28
C PHE A 17 -2.44 7.48 -2.62
N PRO A 18 -2.82 8.35 -3.58
CA PRO A 18 -4.23 8.51 -3.97
C PRO A 18 -4.90 7.19 -4.40
N ALA A 19 -4.22 6.37 -5.20
CA ALA A 19 -4.75 5.08 -5.66
C ALA A 19 -4.89 4.07 -4.51
N PHE A 20 -3.97 4.10 -3.54
CA PHE A 20 -4.05 3.30 -2.31
C PHE A 20 -5.27 3.72 -1.46
N HIS A 21 -5.52 5.02 -1.28
CA HIS A 21 -6.70 5.50 -0.55
C HIS A 21 -8.01 5.12 -1.24
N VAL A 22 -8.09 5.22 -2.58
CA VAL A 22 -9.27 4.81 -3.36
C VAL A 22 -9.54 3.30 -3.21
N ALA A 23 -8.52 2.47 -3.33
CA ALA A 23 -8.63 1.02 -3.17
C ALA A 23 -9.03 0.62 -1.74
N ALA A 24 -8.41 1.26 -0.73
CA ALA A 24 -8.76 1.04 0.66
C ALA A 24 -10.22 1.45 0.96
N ALA A 25 -10.69 2.57 0.40
CA ALA A 25 -12.07 3.01 0.55
C ALA A 25 -13.08 2.02 -0.06
N LYS A 26 -12.82 1.50 -1.27
CA LYS A 26 -13.71 0.51 -1.93
C LYS A 26 -13.75 -0.83 -1.19
N LEU A 27 -12.60 -1.32 -0.73
CA LEU A 27 -12.53 -2.53 0.11
C LEU A 27 -13.25 -2.35 1.45
N ARG A 28 -13.10 -1.19 2.10
CA ARG A 28 -13.83 -0.85 3.34
C ARG A 28 -15.34 -0.76 3.10
N ALA A 29 -15.78 -0.21 1.97
CA ALA A 29 -17.19 -0.10 1.60
C ALA A 29 -17.91 -1.45 1.44
N VAL A 30 -17.18 -2.54 1.13
CA VAL A 30 -17.73 -3.91 1.08
C VAL A 30 -17.45 -4.73 2.36
N GLY A 31 -17.05 -4.08 3.45
CA GLY A 31 -16.95 -4.70 4.79
C GLY A 31 -15.57 -5.29 5.15
N HIS A 32 -14.49 -4.90 4.47
CA HIS A 32 -13.13 -5.24 4.90
C HIS A 32 -12.57 -4.22 5.90
N GLU A 33 -11.82 -4.74 6.88
CA GLU A 33 -10.86 -3.92 7.62
C GLU A 33 -9.59 -3.91 6.78
N VAL A 34 -9.08 -2.73 6.42
CA VAL A 34 -7.96 -2.61 5.47
C VAL A 34 -6.82 -1.86 6.14
N PHE A 35 -5.66 -2.51 6.21
CA PHE A 35 -4.40 -1.84 6.46
C PHE A 35 -3.89 -1.27 5.14
N ASN A 36 -3.65 0.04 5.12
CA ASN A 36 -3.15 0.76 3.97
C ASN A 36 -1.76 1.33 4.33
N PRO A 37 -0.66 0.84 3.72
CA PRO A 37 0.69 1.33 4.03
C PRO A 37 0.86 2.84 3.78
N ALA A 38 0.13 3.43 2.83
CA ALA A 38 0.12 4.89 2.63
C ALA A 38 -0.42 5.64 3.87
N GLU A 39 -1.49 5.13 4.50
CA GLU A 39 -2.04 5.71 5.73
C GLU A 39 -1.10 5.47 6.93
N ARG A 40 -0.40 4.32 6.96
CA ARG A 40 0.60 4.02 7.99
C ARG A 40 1.80 4.96 7.93
N ASP A 41 2.30 5.28 6.74
CA ASP A 41 3.38 6.24 6.56
C ASP A 41 2.94 7.66 7.00
N ILE A 42 1.72 8.09 6.66
CA ILE A 42 1.14 9.36 7.15
C ILE A 42 1.07 9.37 8.68
N GLU A 43 0.60 8.29 9.30
CA GLU A 43 0.50 8.16 10.76
C GLU A 43 1.88 8.20 11.43
N ARG A 44 2.87 7.45 10.91
CA ARG A 44 4.25 7.41 11.44
C ARG A 44 4.88 8.79 11.46
N HIS A 45 4.75 9.55 10.37
CA HIS A 45 5.43 10.82 10.18
C HIS A 45 4.60 12.04 10.63
N GLY A 46 3.33 11.85 11.01
CA GLY A 46 2.40 12.93 11.39
C GLY A 46 2.03 13.88 10.25
N THR A 47 2.45 13.57 9.01
CA THR A 47 2.23 14.36 7.80
C THR A 47 2.28 13.44 6.58
N ASP A 48 1.67 13.89 5.49
CA ASP A 48 1.76 13.20 4.21
C ASP A 48 3.14 13.39 3.58
N ILE A 49 3.95 12.34 3.64
CA ILE A 49 5.33 12.30 3.11
C ILE A 49 5.39 12.17 1.58
N SER A 50 4.24 11.96 0.94
CA SER A 50 4.14 11.77 -0.50
C SER A 50 3.82 13.07 -1.25
N LYS A 51 3.12 14.01 -0.59
CA LYS A 51 2.66 15.26 -1.21
C LYS A 51 3.79 16.06 -1.87
N GLY A 52 3.59 16.40 -3.14
CA GLY A 52 4.58 17.13 -3.93
C GLY A 52 5.80 16.30 -4.38
N ASN A 53 5.91 15.02 -4.00
CA ASN A 53 6.93 14.12 -4.51
C ASN A 53 6.53 13.60 -5.90
N VAL A 54 6.69 14.47 -6.92
CA VAL A 54 6.23 14.25 -8.30
C VAL A 54 6.73 12.97 -8.97
N ASN A 55 7.82 12.38 -8.47
CA ASN A 55 8.42 11.14 -9.00
C ASN A 55 8.30 9.94 -8.04
N GLY A 56 7.78 10.12 -6.82
CA GLY A 56 7.81 9.07 -5.79
C GLY A 56 9.23 8.60 -5.47
N ASP A 57 10.16 9.55 -5.30
CA ASP A 57 11.55 9.27 -4.94
C ASP A 57 11.70 9.09 -3.43
N VAL A 58 12.25 7.94 -3.04
CA VAL A 58 12.58 7.58 -1.66
C VAL A 58 13.57 8.57 -1.04
N GLN A 59 14.52 9.11 -1.81
CA GLN A 59 15.53 10.03 -1.28
C GLN A 59 14.92 11.38 -0.89
N VAL A 60 13.90 11.84 -1.62
CA VAL A 60 13.16 13.06 -1.28
C VAL A 60 12.39 12.87 0.03
N ALA A 61 11.69 11.74 0.19
CA ALA A 61 10.97 11.44 1.43
C ALA A 61 11.93 11.21 2.63
N ALA A 62 13.07 10.55 2.39
CA ALA A 62 14.10 10.37 3.42
C ALA A 62 14.67 11.71 3.89
N SER A 63 14.97 12.63 2.96
CA SER A 63 15.56 13.94 3.26
C SER A 63 14.56 14.90 3.92
N ASN A 64 13.32 14.92 3.45
CA ASN A 64 12.31 15.89 3.90
C ASN A 64 11.53 15.43 5.13
N HIS A 65 11.35 14.13 5.32
CA HIS A 65 10.45 13.56 6.34
C HIS A 65 11.09 12.46 7.19
N GLY A 66 12.35 12.10 6.95
CA GLY A 66 13.03 11.01 7.67
C GLY A 66 12.53 9.62 7.30
N PHE A 67 11.91 9.44 6.13
CA PHE A 67 11.40 8.14 5.67
C PHE A 67 12.50 7.07 5.64
N SER A 68 12.19 5.90 6.22
CA SER A 68 13.08 4.75 6.30
C SER A 68 12.41 3.52 5.68
N LEU A 69 12.80 3.18 4.44
CA LEU A 69 12.27 1.99 3.74
C LEU A 69 12.44 0.69 4.55
N ARG A 70 13.47 0.61 5.41
CA ARG A 70 13.71 -0.53 6.28
C ARG A 70 12.64 -0.64 7.37
N GLU A 71 12.22 0.49 7.92
CA GLU A 71 11.20 0.53 8.98
C GLU A 71 9.80 0.37 8.43
N ALA A 72 9.47 1.05 7.33
CA ALA A 72 8.18 0.91 6.65
C ALA A 72 7.90 -0.56 6.31
N LEU A 73 8.74 -1.17 5.48
CA LEU A 73 8.60 -2.59 5.10
C LEU A 73 8.70 -3.52 6.33
N GLY A 74 9.43 -3.14 7.38
CA GLY A 74 9.50 -3.89 8.63
C GLY A 74 8.18 -3.93 9.39
N ASP A 75 7.52 -2.77 9.54
CA ASP A 75 6.17 -2.62 10.10
C ASP A 75 5.15 -3.37 9.25
N ASP A 76 5.19 -3.21 7.93
CA ASP A 76 4.25 -3.81 6.98
C ASP A 76 4.26 -5.33 7.05
N LEU A 77 5.44 -5.94 6.91
CA LEU A 77 5.60 -7.40 7.03
C LEU A 77 5.24 -7.90 8.43
N ALA A 78 5.56 -7.14 9.49
CA ALA A 78 5.16 -7.48 10.85
C ALA A 78 3.64 -7.41 11.05
N TRP A 79 2.94 -6.46 10.40
CA TRP A 79 1.48 -6.37 10.45
C TRP A 79 0.83 -7.53 9.70
N ILE A 80 1.33 -7.87 8.49
CA ILE A 80 0.90 -9.04 7.73
C ILE A 80 1.02 -10.30 8.58
N CYS A 81 2.17 -10.52 9.23
CA CYS A 81 2.41 -11.70 10.07
C CYS A 81 1.50 -11.80 11.31
N LYS A 82 1.08 -10.66 11.88
CA LYS A 82 0.33 -10.63 13.15
C LYS A 82 -1.18 -10.51 12.99
N HIS A 83 -1.65 -9.94 11.88
CA HIS A 83 -3.02 -9.42 11.79
C HIS A 83 -3.75 -9.68 10.47
N ALA A 84 -3.06 -9.98 9.37
CA ALA A 84 -3.72 -10.14 8.08
C ALA A 84 -4.42 -11.52 7.96
N GLU A 85 -5.66 -11.50 7.47
CA GLU A 85 -6.39 -12.69 6.99
C GLU A 85 -6.24 -12.86 5.46
N GLY A 86 -5.76 -11.82 4.79
CA GLY A 86 -5.51 -11.80 3.35
C GLY A 86 -4.70 -10.59 2.89
N ILE A 87 -4.26 -10.64 1.64
CA ILE A 87 -3.59 -9.56 0.93
C ILE A 87 -4.43 -9.15 -0.28
N ALA A 88 -4.66 -7.84 -0.44
CA ALA A 88 -5.29 -7.25 -1.61
C ALA A 88 -4.21 -6.64 -2.51
N LEU A 89 -4.09 -7.13 -3.73
CA LEU A 89 -3.05 -6.75 -4.68
C LEU A 89 -3.59 -5.81 -5.75
N MET A 90 -3.06 -4.60 -5.78
CA MET A 90 -3.34 -3.59 -6.81
C MET A 90 -2.71 -3.98 -8.16
N PRO A 91 -3.27 -3.57 -9.31
CA PRO A 91 -2.68 -3.79 -10.63
C PRO A 91 -1.21 -3.39 -10.72
N GLY A 92 -0.35 -4.27 -11.26
CA GLY A 92 1.09 -4.03 -11.39
C GLY A 92 1.91 -4.38 -10.14
N TRP A 93 1.30 -5.01 -9.12
CA TRP A 93 2.01 -5.56 -7.96
C TRP A 93 3.14 -6.52 -8.37
N GLU A 94 3.00 -7.22 -9.49
CA GLU A 94 3.98 -8.16 -10.07
C GLU A 94 5.33 -7.51 -10.37
N HIS A 95 5.37 -6.19 -10.50
CA HIS A 95 6.56 -5.41 -10.80
C HIS A 95 7.03 -4.56 -9.59
N SER A 96 6.24 -4.53 -8.50
CA SER A 96 6.60 -3.84 -7.25
C SER A 96 7.43 -4.75 -6.35
N LYS A 97 8.71 -4.40 -6.15
CA LYS A 97 9.59 -5.12 -5.22
C LYS A 97 9.05 -5.17 -3.77
N GLY A 98 8.20 -4.22 -3.38
CA GLY A 98 7.50 -4.24 -2.08
C GLY A 98 6.37 -5.26 -2.09
N ALA A 99 5.42 -5.10 -3.02
CA ALA A 99 4.26 -6.00 -3.15
C ALA A 99 4.64 -7.47 -3.39
N LEU A 100 5.75 -7.74 -4.10
CA LEU A 100 6.29 -9.09 -4.23
C LEU A 100 6.75 -9.68 -2.88
N ALA A 101 7.35 -8.89 -1.99
CA ALA A 101 7.79 -9.34 -0.66
C ALA A 101 6.60 -9.51 0.30
N GLU A 102 5.63 -8.60 0.25
CA GLU A 102 4.37 -8.65 0.98
C GLU A 102 3.55 -9.88 0.55
N HIS A 103 3.41 -10.11 -0.76
CA HIS A 103 2.76 -11.30 -1.33
C HIS A 103 3.50 -12.58 -0.97
N ALA A 104 4.83 -12.62 -1.05
CA ALA A 104 5.59 -13.80 -0.63
C ALA A 104 5.38 -14.14 0.86
N THR A 105 5.25 -13.11 1.70
CA THR A 105 4.95 -13.27 3.14
C THR A 105 3.52 -13.79 3.35
N ALA A 106 2.53 -13.19 2.67
CA ALA A 106 1.15 -13.66 2.72
C ALA A 106 0.99 -15.10 2.21
N TYR A 107 1.70 -15.45 1.13
CA TYR A 107 1.75 -16.80 0.56
C TYR A 107 2.37 -17.82 1.53
N ALA A 108 3.50 -17.48 2.16
CA ALA A 108 4.16 -18.34 3.15
C ALA A 108 3.29 -18.63 4.38
N LEU A 109 2.38 -17.71 4.71
CA LEU A 109 1.40 -17.83 5.80
C LEU A 109 0.07 -18.46 5.38
N GLY A 110 -0.12 -18.79 4.08
CA GLY A 110 -1.37 -19.35 3.56
C GLY A 110 -2.56 -18.37 3.55
N LEU A 111 -2.29 -17.06 3.55
CA LEU A 111 -3.34 -16.03 3.57
C LEU A 111 -4.08 -15.95 2.23
N LYS A 112 -5.32 -15.44 2.27
CA LYS A 112 -6.14 -15.26 1.06
C LYS A 112 -5.56 -14.17 0.17
N VAL A 113 -5.45 -14.44 -1.13
CA VAL A 113 -5.06 -13.43 -2.13
C VAL A 113 -6.31 -12.88 -2.82
N VAL A 114 -6.43 -11.56 -2.86
CA VAL A 114 -7.50 -10.83 -3.58
C VAL A 114 -6.84 -9.96 -4.63
N LEU A 115 -7.15 -10.17 -5.91
CA LEU A 115 -6.66 -9.33 -7.01
C LEU A 115 -7.65 -8.19 -7.26
N LEU A 116 -7.17 -6.95 -7.25
CA LEU A 116 -7.99 -5.78 -7.54
C LEU A 116 -7.95 -5.43 -9.03
N PRO A 117 -9.09 -5.18 -9.69
CA PRO A 117 -9.12 -4.63 -11.04
C PRO A 117 -8.69 -3.15 -11.08
N LYS A 118 -8.36 -2.63 -12.27
CA LYS A 118 -8.01 -1.21 -12.44
C LYS A 118 -9.13 -0.24 -12.01
N SER A 119 -10.38 -0.65 -12.19
CA SER A 119 -11.56 0.08 -11.72
C SER A 119 -11.53 0.38 -10.22
N ASP A 120 -10.78 -0.39 -9.44
CA ASP A 120 -10.78 -0.29 -7.98
C ASP A 120 -9.68 0.64 -7.47
N ILE A 121 -8.67 0.96 -8.29
CA ILE A 121 -7.60 1.93 -7.94
C ILE A 121 -7.81 3.32 -8.54
N GLU A 122 -8.67 3.45 -9.56
CA GLU A 122 -8.99 4.74 -10.19
C GLU A 122 -10.17 5.43 -9.47
N GLU A 123 -10.09 6.74 -9.28
CA GLU A 123 -11.29 7.53 -8.97
C GLU A 123 -12.26 7.41 -10.16
N GLY A 124 -13.53 7.13 -9.85
CA GLY A 124 -14.51 6.79 -10.88
C GLY A 124 -14.70 7.94 -11.86
N ARG A 125 -14.23 7.76 -13.10
CA ARG A 125 -14.85 8.40 -14.26
C ARG A 125 -16.27 7.85 -14.41
N ASN A 126 -17.20 8.47 -13.70
CA ASN A 126 -18.59 8.48 -14.12
C ASN A 126 -18.64 9.03 -15.56
N ALA A 127 -19.47 8.40 -16.38
CA ALA A 127 -19.57 8.63 -17.83
C ALA A 127 -19.97 10.07 -18.19
#